data_AF-A0A7V0RID2-F1
#
_entry.id   AF-A0A7V0RID2-F1
#
_cell.length_a   1.000
_cell.length_b   1.000
_cell.length_c   1.000
_cell.angle_alpha   90.00
_cell.angle_beta   90.00
_cell.angle_gamma   90.00
#
_symmetry.space_group_name_H-M   'P 1'
#
loop_
_entity.id
_entity.type
_entity.pdbx_description
1 polymer ?
#
loop_
_entity_poly.entity_id
_entity_poly.type
_entity_poly.pdbx_seq_one_letter_code
_entity_poly.pdbx_strand_id
1 'polypeptide(L)' 'MPRVKFQGHCLNCVFAIGKAVPEWEQILSSGAACQNLLIAANALGFSGQWITEWYAYDANVRSALAPGYR' A
#
# COMPACT_ATOMS: atom_id res chain seq x y z
N MET A 1 36.00 6.01 -3.27
CA MET A 1 35.19 7.22 -3.55
C MET A 1 33.91 6.79 -4.27
N PRO A 2 32.76 7.38 -3.90
CA PRO A 2 31.41 6.90 -4.21
C PRO A 2 30.96 7.30 -5.62
N ARG A 3 30.06 6.53 -6.24
CA ARG A 3 29.05 7.08 -7.18
C ARG A 3 27.94 6.08 -7.50
N VAL A 4 27.03 5.86 -6.56
CA VAL A 4 25.73 5.29 -6.91
C VAL A 4 24.84 6.47 -7.32
N LYS A 5 24.68 6.67 -8.63
CA LYS A 5 23.71 7.64 -9.15
C LYS A 5 22.33 6.98 -9.06
N PHE A 6 21.51 7.43 -8.11
CA PHE A 6 20.07 7.27 -8.17
C PHE A 6 19.44 8.66 -8.10
N GLN A 7 19.34 9.27 -9.28
CA GLN A 7 18.44 10.39 -9.51
C GLN A 7 17.04 9.77 -9.64
N GLY A 8 16.22 9.91 -8.59
CA GLY A 8 14.87 9.35 -8.54
C GLY A 8 14.44 9.10 -7.11
N HIS A 9 13.90 10.13 -6.46
CA HIS A 9 13.23 10.06 -5.16
C HIS A 9 11.99 9.15 -5.24
N CYS A 10 12.15 7.82 -5.25
CA CYS A 10 11.05 6.87 -5.04
C CYS A 10 11.57 5.43 -4.91
N LEU A 11 12.26 5.06 -3.82
CA LEU A 11 12.32 3.65 -3.37
C LEU A 11 12.94 3.42 -1.97
N ASN A 12 12.84 4.37 -1.02
CA ASN A 12 13.22 4.13 0.36
C ASN A 12 11.98 3.88 1.23
N CYS A 13 11.38 2.70 1.13
CA CYS A 13 10.40 2.25 2.12
C CYS A 13 10.53 0.73 2.33
N VAL A 14 11.65 0.29 2.91
CA VAL A 14 11.64 -1.03 3.56
C VAL A 14 12.15 -0.96 5.01
N PHE A 15 13.22 -0.24 5.38
CA PHE A 15 13.55 0.00 6.79
C PHE A 15 14.41 1.26 6.96
N ALA A 16 13.78 2.43 7.20
CA ALA A 16 14.50 3.60 7.70
C ALA A 16 14.76 3.40 9.20
N ILE A 17 16.00 3.03 9.52
CA ILE A 17 16.55 2.84 10.86
C ILE A 17 16.35 4.15 11.66
N GLY A 18 15.29 4.24 12.48
CA GLY A 18 15.18 5.22 13.57
C GLY A 18 14.01 6.21 13.56
N LYS A 19 13.19 6.32 12.51
CA LYS A 19 11.95 7.14 12.55
C LYS A 19 10.81 6.41 11.82
N ALA A 20 9.68 6.26 12.51
CA ALA A 20 8.46 5.75 11.90
C ALA A 20 8.06 6.67 10.74
N VAL A 21 7.81 6.06 9.58
CA VAL A 21 7.25 6.74 8.40
C VAL A 21 5.93 7.39 8.82
N PRO A 22 5.66 8.66 8.43
CA PRO A 22 4.44 9.32 8.84
C PRO A 22 3.19 8.60 8.32
N GLU A 23 2.10 8.65 9.07
CA GLU A 23 0.88 7.91 8.78
C GLU A 23 0.33 8.19 7.36
N TRP A 24 0.39 9.44 6.90
CA TRP A 24 -0.08 9.81 5.57
C TRP A 24 0.69 9.12 4.43
N GLU A 25 2.00 8.89 4.59
CA GLU A 25 2.80 8.14 3.60
C GLU A 25 2.40 6.66 3.59
N GLN A 26 2.05 6.10 4.76
CA GLN A 26 1.56 4.72 4.85
C GLN A 26 0.18 4.56 4.18
N ILE A 27 -0.73 5.52 4.39
CA ILE A 27 -2.06 5.54 3.77
C ILE A 27 -1.94 5.70 2.24
N LEU A 28 -1.08 6.60 1.76
CA LEU A 28 -0.89 6.76 0.31
C LEU A 28 -0.22 5.54 -0.33
N SER A 29 0.68 4.88 0.39
CA SER A 29 1.33 3.66 -0.09
C SER A 29 0.34 2.50 -0.25
N SER A 30 -0.57 2.31 0.71
CA SER A 30 -1.62 1.28 0.59
C SER A 30 -2.58 1.59 -0.56
N GLY A 31 -2.92 2.86 -0.78
CA GLY A 31 -3.73 3.26 -1.92
C GLY A 31 -3.05 3.04 -3.28
N ALA A 32 -1.76 3.36 -3.39
CA ALA A 32 -0.97 3.08 -4.59
C ALA A 32 -0.89 1.57 -4.88
N ALA A 33 -0.79 0.73 -3.85
CA ALA A 33 -0.81 -0.72 -4.01
C ALA A 33 -2.14 -1.22 -4.58
N CYS A 34 -3.29 -0.76 -4.05
CA CYS A 34 -4.61 -1.11 -4.59
C CYS A 34 -4.77 -0.72 -6.06
N GLN A 35 -4.32 0.48 -6.44
CA GLN A 35 -4.39 0.92 -7.83
C GLN A 35 -3.50 0.08 -8.76
N ASN A 36 -2.29 -0.25 -8.31
CA ASN A 36 -1.37 -1.10 -9.08
C ASN A 36 -1.96 -2.49 -9.32
N LEU A 37 -2.70 -3.05 -8.35
CA LEU A 37 -3.39 -4.32 -8.52
C LEU A 37 -4.46 -4.26 -9.62
N LEU A 38 -5.22 -3.16 -9.70
CA LEU A 38 -6.23 -2.98 -10.76
C LEU A 38 -5.60 -2.81 -12.13
N ILE A 39 -4.50 -2.05 -12.21
CA ILE A 39 -3.72 -1.90 -13.45
C ILE A 39 -3.17 -3.26 -13.90
N ALA A 40 -2.61 -4.04 -12.97
CA ALA A 40 -2.10 -5.38 -13.26
C ALA A 40 -3.22 -6.34 -13.70
N ALA A 41 -4.38 -6.30 -13.03
CA ALA A 41 -5.55 -7.10 -13.41
C ALA A 41 -6.00 -6.77 -14.84
N ASN A 42 -6.09 -5.48 -15.17
CA ASN A 42 -6.43 -5.03 -16.52
C ASN A 42 -5.40 -5.48 -17.57
N ALA A 43 -4.10 -5.39 -17.25
CA ALA A 43 -3.04 -5.88 -18.14
C ALA A 43 -3.11 -7.40 -18.40
N LEU A 44 -3.62 -8.16 -17.45
CA LEU A 44 -3.86 -9.61 -17.58
C LEU A 44 -5.20 -9.95 -18.26
N GLY A 45 -5.96 -8.94 -18.69
CA GLY A 45 -7.27 -9.11 -19.34
C GLY A 45 -8.44 -9.31 -18.38
N PHE A 46 -8.24 -9.11 -17.08
CA PHE A 46 -9.31 -9.13 -16.08
C PHE A 46 -9.84 -7.71 -15.81
N SER A 47 -11.13 -7.61 -15.47
CA SER A 47 -11.70 -6.36 -14.95
C SER A 47 -11.81 -6.43 -13.43
N GLY A 48 -11.46 -5.35 -12.75
CA GLY A 48 -11.55 -5.22 -11.30
C GLY A 48 -12.07 -3.84 -10.91
N GLN A 49 -12.76 -3.77 -9.77
CA GLN A 49 -13.28 -2.52 -9.21
C GLN A 49 -12.77 -2.35 -7.78
N TRP A 50 -12.30 -1.14 -7.45
CA TRP A 50 -12.04 -0.77 -6.07
C TRP A 50 -13.36 -0.41 -5.40
N ILE A 51 -13.74 -1.14 -4.36
CA ILE A 51 -14.98 -0.86 -3.62
C ILE A 51 -14.65 -0.65 -2.14
N THR A 52 -15.12 0.47 -1.61
CA THR A 52 -15.01 0.84 -0.19
C THR A 52 -16.40 1.07 0.36
N GLU A 53 -16.86 0.22 1.27
CA GLU A 53 -18.23 0.29 1.82
C GLU A 53 -18.25 -0.26 3.25
N TRP A 54 -19.45 -0.53 3.80
CA TRP A 54 -19.68 -1.01 5.16
C TRP A 54 -18.74 -2.14 5.61
N TYR A 55 -18.38 -3.08 4.75
CA TYR A 55 -17.47 -4.20 5.10
C TYR A 55 -16.02 -3.76 5.32
N ALA A 56 -15.60 -2.61 4.78
CA ALA A 56 -14.27 -2.05 5.05
C ALA A 56 -14.19 -1.46 6.48
N TYR A 57 -15.33 -1.10 7.07
CA TYR A 57 -15.43 -0.47 8.40
C TYR A 57 -16.03 -1.41 9.47
N ASP A 58 -16.54 -2.58 9.08
CA ASP A 58 -17.13 -3.54 10.01
C ASP A 58 -16.08 -4.19 10.91
N ALA A 59 -16.31 -4.13 12.23
CA ALA A 59 -15.38 -4.64 13.22
C ALA A 59 -15.24 -6.17 13.19
N ASN A 60 -16.29 -6.89 12.83
CA ASN A 60 -16.26 -8.36 12.73
C ASN A 60 -15.45 -8.78 11.51
N VAL A 61 -15.65 -8.12 10.37
CA VAL A 61 -14.88 -8.32 9.13
C VAL A 61 -13.40 -8.04 9.37
N ARG A 62 -13.07 -6.93 10.06
CA ARG A 62 -11.69 -6.61 10.46
C ARG A 62 -11.09 -7.71 11.33
N SER A 63 -11.80 -8.19 12.34
CA SER A 63 -11.31 -9.24 13.24
C SER A 63 -11.07 -10.57 12.51
N ALA A 64 -11.83 -10.84 11.44
CA ALA A 64 -11.68 -12.05 10.64
C ALA A 64 -10.51 -11.99 9.65
N LEU A 65 -10.30 -10.85 8.99
CA LEU A 65 -9.31 -10.70 7.91
C LEU A 65 -7.94 -10.18 8.37
N ALA A 66 -7.90 -9.36 9.42
CA ALA A 66 -6.68 -8.75 9.94
C ALA A 66 -6.62 -8.84 11.47
N PRO A 67 -6.59 -10.06 12.04
CA PRO A 67 -6.50 -10.23 13.49
C PRO A 67 -5.17 -9.65 14.00
N GLY A 68 -5.25 -8.59 14.81
CA GLY A 68 -4.08 -7.95 15.42
C GLY A 68 -3.65 -6.60 14.82
N TYR A 69 -4.33 -6.10 13.79
CA TYR A 69 -4.19 -4.70 13.37
C TYR A 69 -4.92 -3.79 14.37
N ARG A 70 -4.14 -3.02 15.15
CA ARG A 70 -4.61 -2.00 16.09
C ARG A 70 -3.73 -0.77 16.00
#